data_AF-A0A2W0FW79-F1
#
_entry.id   AF-A0A2W0FW79-F1
#
_cell.length_a   1.000
_cell.length_b   1.000
_cell.length_c   1.000
_cell.angle_alpha   90.00
_cell.angle_beta   90.00
_cell.angle_gamma   90.00
#
_symmetry.space_group_name_H-M   'P 1'
#
loop_
_entity.id
_entity.type
_entity.pdbx_description
1 polymer ?
#
loop_
_entity_poly.entity_id
_entity_poly.type
_entity_poly.pdbx_seq_one_letter_code
_entity_poly.pdbx_strand_id
1 'polypeptide(L)'
;MLFTVDELYQQHQALLDNHLESVGIIQFGTAFPVNTSEKIIHDMAIKSRVSPVDFINANVGAPISICCTRYRFQGPTMVLTMPQRTGKEIALSLAREWLTQQATYLFLIQADHTREHEIEITTQLVTQ
;
A
#
# COMPACT_ATOMS: atom_id res chain seq x y z
N MET A 1 5.76 -3.32 4.55
CA MET A 1 5.15 -3.29 3.20
C MET A 1 6.17 -3.62 2.15
N LEU A 2 7.23 -2.82 1.96
CA LEU A 2 8.25 -3.12 0.93
C LEU A 2 8.82 -4.54 1.07
N PHE A 3 9.08 -4.99 2.30
CA PHE A 3 9.57 -6.34 2.58
C PHE A 3 8.60 -7.45 2.11
N THR A 4 7.32 -7.36 2.45
CA THR A 4 6.32 -8.38 2.07
C THR A 4 6.03 -8.39 0.57
N VAL A 5 6.14 -7.22 -0.09
CA VAL A 5 6.05 -7.13 -1.55
C VAL A 5 7.31 -7.68 -2.22
N ASP A 6 8.50 -7.37 -1.69
CA ASP A 6 9.77 -7.91 -2.22
C ASP A 6 9.77 -9.43 -2.17
N GLU A 7 9.40 -10.02 -1.03
CA GLU A 7 9.38 -11.47 -0.85
C GLU A 7 8.53 -12.17 -1.94
N LEU A 8 7.30 -11.70 -2.16
CA LEU A 8 6.42 -12.23 -3.19
C LEU A 8 6.91 -11.91 -4.61
N TYR A 9 7.49 -10.72 -4.82
CA TYR A 9 8.08 -10.39 -6.12
C TYR A 9 9.23 -11.32 -6.46
N GLN A 10 10.15 -11.60 -5.52
CA GLN A 10 11.26 -12.54 -5.74
C GLN A 10 10.75 -13.96 -6.04
N GLN A 11 9.70 -14.41 -5.34
CA GLN A 11 9.08 -15.72 -5.58
C GLN A 11 8.46 -15.85 -6.97
N HIS A 12 7.95 -14.75 -7.54
CA HIS A 12 7.22 -14.72 -8.81
C HIS A 12 7.92 -13.89 -9.90
N GLN A 13 9.21 -13.60 -9.75
CA GLN A 13 9.92 -12.61 -10.55
C GLN A 13 9.79 -12.87 -12.05
N ALA A 14 10.06 -14.11 -12.49
CA ALA A 14 10.00 -14.48 -13.90
C ALA A 14 8.61 -14.29 -14.52
N LEU A 15 7.54 -14.35 -13.73
CA LEU A 15 6.18 -14.09 -14.19
C LEU A 15 5.91 -12.58 -14.22
N LEU A 16 6.22 -11.89 -13.14
CA LEU A 16 5.90 -10.46 -12.98
C LEU A 16 6.70 -9.57 -13.93
N ASP A 17 7.96 -9.90 -14.21
CA ASP A 17 8.84 -9.12 -15.10
C ASP A 17 8.30 -8.99 -16.54
N ASN A 18 7.46 -9.94 -16.97
CA ASN A 18 6.81 -9.91 -18.29
C ASN A 18 5.53 -9.06 -18.32
N HIS A 19 5.09 -8.53 -17.18
CA HIS A 19 3.77 -7.92 -17.00
C HIS A 19 3.82 -6.66 -16.13
N LEU A 20 4.98 -6.01 -15.96
CA LEU A 20 5.15 -4.89 -15.04
C LEU A 20 4.15 -3.74 -15.32
N GLU A 21 3.74 -3.56 -16.58
CA GLU A 21 2.73 -2.61 -17.00
C GLU A 21 1.30 -2.92 -16.50
N SER A 22 1.05 -4.17 -16.12
CA SER A 22 -0.26 -4.68 -15.67
C SER A 22 -0.21 -5.30 -14.27
N VAL A 23 0.83 -5.02 -13.48
CA VAL A 23 0.87 -5.32 -12.04
C VAL A 23 0.27 -4.14 -11.27
N GLY A 24 -0.86 -4.35 -10.62
CA GLY A 24 -1.50 -3.35 -9.76
C GLY A 24 -1.35 -3.66 -8.26
N ILE A 25 -1.75 -2.71 -7.42
CA ILE A 25 -1.70 -2.83 -5.96
C ILE A 25 -2.98 -2.28 -5.33
N ILE A 26 -3.61 -3.03 -4.43
CA ILE A 26 -4.66 -2.53 -3.55
C ILE A 26 -4.23 -2.72 -2.11
N GLN A 27 -4.08 -1.61 -1.38
CA GLN A 27 -3.91 -1.63 0.06
C GLN A 27 -5.21 -1.26 0.75
N PHE A 28 -5.57 -1.98 1.81
CA PHE A 28 -6.71 -1.67 2.65
C PHE A 28 -6.39 -1.92 4.13
N GLY A 29 -7.20 -1.34 5.02
CA GLY A 29 -7.09 -1.50 6.46
C GLY A 29 -6.93 -0.18 7.19
N THR A 30 -6.72 -0.28 8.50
CA THR A 30 -6.73 0.86 9.42
C THR A 30 -5.39 1.56 9.56
N ALA A 31 -4.30 0.96 9.09
CA ALA A 31 -2.96 1.48 9.32
C ALA A 31 -2.70 2.79 8.57
N PHE A 32 -2.12 3.74 9.29
CA PHE A 32 -1.52 4.95 8.75
C PHE A 32 -0.27 5.32 9.59
N PRO A 33 0.62 6.20 9.13
CA PRO A 33 1.87 6.51 9.83
C PRO A 33 1.64 7.45 11.04
N VAL A 34 0.95 6.94 12.07
CA VAL A 34 0.52 7.69 13.28
C VAL A 34 1.63 8.57 13.84
N ASN A 35 2.79 7.99 14.15
CA ASN A 35 3.91 8.72 14.77
C ASN A 35 4.39 9.91 13.91
N THR A 36 4.39 9.75 12.58
CA THR A 36 4.82 10.82 11.66
C THR A 36 3.74 11.90 11.57
N SER A 37 2.47 11.50 11.51
CA SER A 37 1.34 12.43 11.54
C SER A 37 1.28 13.24 12.84
N GLU A 38 1.47 12.60 14.00
CA GLU A 38 1.51 13.27 15.29
C GLU A 38 2.67 14.26 15.39
N LYS A 39 3.86 13.86 14.91
CA LYS A 39 5.02 14.76 14.82
C LYS A 39 4.71 16.00 13.98
N ILE A 40 4.07 15.84 12.82
CA ILE A 40 3.67 16.96 11.96
C ILE A 40 2.71 17.90 12.69
N ILE A 41 1.69 17.35 13.35
CA ILE A 41 0.71 18.14 14.11
C ILE A 41 1.42 18.94 15.21
N HIS A 42 2.31 18.30 15.96
CA HIS A 42 3.09 18.91 17.02
C HIS A 42 4.03 20.01 16.51
N ASP A 43 4.78 19.74 15.44
CA ASP A 43 5.71 20.70 14.84
C ASP A 43 4.95 21.90 14.25
N MET A 44 3.78 21.68 13.64
CA MET A 44 2.94 22.78 13.17
C MET A 44 2.47 23.67 14.32
N ALA A 45 2.04 23.09 15.43
CA ALA A 45 1.54 23.83 16.60
C ALA A 45 2.63 24.68 17.27
N ILE A 46 3.87 24.18 17.34
CA ILE A 46 4.95 24.83 18.10
C ILE A 46 5.87 25.68 17.22
N LYS A 47 6.12 25.25 15.99
CA LYS A 47 7.12 25.85 15.09
C LYS A 47 6.49 26.53 13.88
N SER A 48 5.20 26.32 13.62
CA SER A 48 4.50 26.75 12.40
C SER A 48 5.20 26.33 11.10
N ARG A 49 5.97 25.24 11.17
CA ARG A 49 6.77 24.69 10.07
C ARG A 49 6.83 23.18 10.24
N VAL A 50 6.88 22.48 9.12
CA VAL A 50 6.98 21.01 9.07
C VAL A 50 8.12 20.63 8.12
N SER A 51 8.77 19.50 8.40
CA SER A 51 9.74 18.94 7.47
C SER A 51 9.04 18.45 6.20
N PRO A 52 9.50 18.81 4.99
CA PRO A 52 8.96 18.25 3.76
C PRO A 52 9.08 16.72 3.70
N VAL A 53 10.16 16.17 4.28
CA VAL A 53 10.38 14.73 4.33
C VAL A 53 9.35 14.05 5.23
N ASP A 54 9.08 14.61 6.41
CA ASP A 54 8.07 14.05 7.31
C ASP A 54 6.68 14.16 6.68
N PHE A 55 6.38 15.30 6.04
CA PHE A 55 5.09 15.53 5.39
C PHE A 55 4.76 14.48 4.33
N ILE A 56 5.71 14.16 3.44
CA ILE A 56 5.53 13.12 2.43
C ILE A 56 5.38 11.74 3.09
N ASN A 57 6.17 11.46 4.14
CA ASN A 57 6.13 10.18 4.84
C ASN A 57 4.88 9.98 5.72
N ALA A 58 4.12 11.03 6.00
CA ALA A 58 2.82 10.91 6.65
C ALA A 58 1.69 10.47 5.71
N ASN A 59 1.95 10.39 4.41
CA ASN A 59 1.00 9.86 3.44
C ASN A 59 0.94 8.32 3.52
N VAL A 60 -0.26 7.77 3.72
CA VAL A 60 -0.50 6.31 3.78
C VAL A 60 -0.08 5.59 2.50
N GLY A 61 -0.19 6.26 1.36
CA GLY A 61 0.22 5.72 0.06
C GLY A 61 1.72 5.77 -0.21
N ALA A 62 2.53 6.49 0.59
CA ALA A 62 3.97 6.59 0.33
C ALA A 62 4.69 5.23 0.27
N PRO A 63 4.45 4.27 1.20
CA PRO A 63 5.03 2.94 1.10
C PRO A 63 4.64 2.17 -0.18
N ILE A 64 3.41 2.37 -0.68
CA ILE A 64 2.93 1.76 -1.92
C ILE A 64 3.65 2.39 -3.12
N SER A 65 3.75 3.71 -3.17
CA SER A 65 4.47 4.42 -4.23
C SER A 65 5.94 4.01 -4.32
N ILE A 66 6.58 3.73 -3.19
CA ILE A 66 7.95 3.18 -3.15
C ILE A 66 7.98 1.80 -3.81
N CYS A 67 7.02 0.92 -3.52
CA CYS A 67 6.93 -0.40 -4.15
C CYS A 67 6.76 -0.28 -5.67
N CYS A 68 5.81 0.54 -6.13
CA CYS A 68 5.59 0.76 -7.57
C CYS A 68 6.85 1.31 -8.26
N THR A 69 7.55 2.25 -7.63
CA THR A 69 8.79 2.82 -8.18
C THR A 69 9.93 1.80 -8.22
N ARG A 70 10.12 1.05 -7.13
CA ARG A 70 11.19 0.05 -6.97
C ARG A 70 11.08 -1.07 -8.00
N TYR A 71 9.87 -1.59 -8.21
CA TYR A 71 9.60 -2.74 -9.08
C TYR A 71 9.03 -2.36 -10.45
N ARG A 72 8.85 -1.06 -10.73
CA ARG A 72 8.31 -0.52 -11.98
C ARG A 72 6.89 -1.01 -12.31
N PHE A 73 6.09 -1.29 -11.29
CA PHE A 73 4.68 -1.64 -11.47
C PHE A 73 3.90 -0.40 -11.95
N GLN A 74 3.14 -0.55 -13.04
CA GLN A 74 2.39 0.55 -13.67
C GLN A 74 0.87 0.27 -13.74
N GLY A 75 0.42 -0.85 -13.19
CA GLY A 75 -1.00 -1.17 -13.11
C GLY A 75 -1.75 -0.28 -12.10
N PRO A 76 -3.09 -0.46 -12.00
CA PRO A 76 -3.93 0.37 -11.15
C PRO A 76 -3.54 0.22 -9.66
N THR A 77 -3.53 1.34 -8.94
CA THR A 77 -3.11 1.41 -7.54
C THR A 77 -4.17 2.11 -6.68
N MET A 78 -4.55 1.51 -5.55
CA MET A 78 -5.52 2.07 -4.60
C MET A 78 -5.07 1.88 -3.15
N VAL A 79 -5.38 2.88 -2.31
CA VAL A 79 -5.18 2.86 -0.86
C VAL A 79 -6.52 3.16 -0.18
N LEU A 80 -6.99 2.23 0.65
CA LEU A 80 -8.26 2.29 1.36
C LEU A 80 -8.01 2.32 2.88
N THR A 81 -7.79 3.51 3.43
CA THR A 81 -7.63 3.72 4.88
C THR A 81 -8.99 3.76 5.56
N MET A 82 -9.47 2.60 6.01
CA MET A 82 -10.82 2.44 6.57
C MET A 82 -10.92 1.12 7.37
N PRO A 83 -12.00 0.90 8.15
CA PRO A 83 -12.17 -0.35 8.90
C PRO A 83 -12.03 -1.59 8.03
N GLN A 84 -11.31 -2.60 8.54
CA GLN A 84 -10.90 -3.81 7.81
C GLN A 84 -12.05 -4.48 7.05
N ARG A 85 -13.22 -4.63 7.69
CA ARG A 85 -14.38 -5.29 7.07
C ARG A 85 -14.82 -4.58 5.79
N THR A 86 -15.06 -3.28 5.87
CA THR A 86 -15.49 -2.46 4.73
C THR A 86 -14.39 -2.36 3.68
N GLY A 87 -13.15 -2.12 4.10
CA GLY A 87 -12.00 -2.04 3.19
C GLY A 87 -11.78 -3.32 2.40
N LYS A 88 -11.91 -4.49 3.05
CA LYS A 88 -11.76 -5.79 2.40
C LYS A 88 -12.83 -6.05 1.34
N GLU A 89 -14.10 -5.76 1.64
CA GLU A 89 -15.21 -5.95 0.70
C GLU A 89 -15.04 -5.10 -0.57
N ILE A 90 -14.61 -3.84 -0.40
CA ILE A 90 -14.31 -2.93 -1.51
C ILE A 90 -13.06 -3.40 -2.27
N ALA A 91 -11.97 -3.73 -1.57
CA ALA A 91 -10.73 -4.18 -2.19
C ALA A 91 -10.93 -5.44 -3.05
N LEU A 92 -11.67 -6.43 -2.54
CA LEU A 92 -11.97 -7.65 -3.30
C LEU A 92 -12.87 -7.37 -4.51
N SER A 93 -13.79 -6.42 -4.41
CA SER A 93 -14.65 -6.04 -5.53
C SER A 93 -13.87 -5.32 -6.63
N LEU A 94 -13.01 -4.38 -6.26
CA LEU A 94 -12.08 -3.73 -7.18
C LEU A 94 -11.09 -4.73 -7.79
N ALA A 95 -10.57 -5.66 -7.00
CA ALA A 95 -9.64 -6.67 -7.47
C ALA A 95 -10.22 -7.51 -8.60
N ARG A 96 -11.46 -7.99 -8.46
CA ARG A 96 -12.14 -8.75 -9.53
C ARG A 96 -12.30 -7.94 -10.81
N GLU A 97 -12.73 -6.69 -10.69
CA GLU A 97 -12.93 -5.81 -11.85
C GLU A 97 -11.60 -5.51 -12.54
N TRP A 98 -10.57 -5.16 -11.78
CA TRP A 98 -9.26 -4.83 -12.30
C TRP A 98 -8.56 -6.03 -12.92
N LEU A 99 -8.63 -7.20 -12.30
CA LEU A 99 -8.10 -8.42 -12.90
C LEU A 99 -8.77 -8.72 -14.25
N THR A 100 -10.03 -8.35 -14.43
CA THR A 100 -10.75 -8.57 -15.69
C THR A 100 -10.27 -7.65 -16.82
N GLN A 101 -9.89 -6.40 -16.53
CA GLN A 101 -9.75 -5.36 -17.56
C GLN A 101 -8.46 -4.51 -17.50
N GLN A 102 -7.79 -4.45 -16.35
CA GLN A 102 -6.78 -3.41 -16.07
C GLN A 102 -5.48 -3.96 -15.46
N ALA A 103 -5.47 -5.20 -14.98
CA ALA A 103 -4.32 -5.83 -14.35
C ALA A 103 -4.26 -7.33 -14.68
N THR A 104 -3.06 -7.85 -14.85
CA THR A 104 -2.81 -9.31 -14.91
C THR A 104 -2.57 -9.87 -13.51
N TYR A 105 -1.87 -9.11 -12.67
CA TYR A 105 -1.59 -9.46 -11.29
C TYR A 105 -1.92 -8.30 -10.36
N LEU A 106 -2.40 -8.60 -9.15
CA LEU A 106 -2.61 -7.62 -8.11
C LEU A 106 -1.95 -8.06 -6.81
N PHE A 107 -1.24 -7.13 -6.17
CA PHE A 107 -0.90 -7.25 -4.76
C PHE A 107 -2.08 -6.75 -3.92
N LEU A 108 -2.68 -7.64 -3.13
CA LEU A 108 -3.65 -7.29 -2.08
C LEU A 108 -2.92 -7.19 -0.76
N ILE A 109 -2.88 -5.98 -0.21
CA ILE A 109 -2.14 -5.67 1.02
C ILE A 109 -3.13 -5.25 2.10
N GLN A 110 -3.26 -6.06 3.13
CA GLN A 110 -3.93 -5.64 4.35
C GLN A 110 -2.89 -5.02 5.29
N ALA A 111 -3.16 -3.82 5.80
CA ALA A 111 -2.32 -3.15 6.78
C ALA A 111 -3.19 -2.60 7.91
N ASP A 112 -2.99 -3.09 9.14
CA ASP A 112 -3.76 -2.71 10.31
C ASP A 112 -2.87 -2.35 11.49
N HIS A 113 -3.37 -1.47 12.37
CA HIS A 113 -2.69 -1.24 13.65
C HIS A 113 -2.90 -2.41 14.59
N THR A 114 -1.81 -2.86 15.20
CA THR A 114 -1.87 -3.73 16.37
C THR A 114 -2.21 -2.89 17.62
N ARG A 115 -2.47 -3.57 18.75
CA ARG A 115 -2.73 -2.90 20.03
C ARG A 115 -1.55 -2.07 20.53
N GLU A 116 -0.35 -2.29 20.00
CA GLU A 116 0.89 -1.63 20.41
C GLU A 116 1.31 -0.50 19.44
N HIS A 117 0.40 -0.05 18.56
CA HIS A 117 0.68 0.92 17.49
C HIS A 117 1.67 0.43 16.41
N GLU A 118 2.08 -0.84 16.47
CA GLU A 118 2.76 -1.47 15.35
C GLU A 118 1.81 -1.67 14.17
N ILE A 119 2.35 -1.85 12.98
CA ILE A 119 1.57 -2.11 11.78
C ILE A 119 1.77 -3.56 11.38
N GLU A 120 0.71 -4.35 11.45
CA GLU A 120 0.68 -5.71 10.92
C GLU A 120 0.32 -5.66 9.44
N ILE A 121 1.09 -6.39 8.61
CA ILE A 121 0.96 -6.36 7.16
C ILE A 121 0.83 -7.78 6.64
N THR A 122 -0.29 -8.05 5.95
CA THR A 122 -0.47 -9.28 5.17
C THR A 122 -0.48 -8.91 3.69
N THR A 123 0.30 -9.61 2.87
CA THR A 123 0.32 -9.40 1.42
C THR A 123 0.00 -10.69 0.69
N GLN A 124 -0.82 -10.59 -0.35
CA GLN A 124 -1.15 -11.70 -1.24
C GLN A 124 -0.98 -11.24 -2.69
N LEU A 125 -0.43 -12.11 -3.53
CA LEU A 125 -0.44 -11.94 -4.98
C LEU A 125 -1.65 -12.69 -5.55
N VAL A 126 -2.49 -12.02 -6.33
CA VAL A 126 -3.66 -12.61 -6.96
C VAL A 126 -3.67 -12.35 -8.47
N THR A 127 -4.33 -13.24 -9.21
CA THR A 127 -4.55 -13.20 -10.66
C THR A 127 -5.99 -13.67 -10.94
N GLN A 128 -6.48 -13.50 -12.18
CA GLN A 128 -7.73 -14.14 -12.63
C GLN A 128 -7.72 -15.65 -12.38
#